data_AF-U6LM79-F1
#
_entry.id   AF-U6LM79-F1
#
_cell.length_a   1.000
_cell.length_b   1.000
_cell.length_c   1.000
_cell.angle_alpha   90.00
_cell.angle_beta   90.00
_cell.angle_gamma   90.00
#
_symmetry.space_group_name_H-M   'P 1'
#
loop_
_entity.id
_entity.type
_entity.pdbx_description
1 polymer ?
#
loop_
_entity_poly.entity_id
_entity_poly.type
_entity_poly.pdbx_seq_one_letter_code
_entity_poly.pdbx_strand_id
1 'polypeptide(L)'
;MWWKKEEPPKGPHKGAGQQLLREAELVSAYIEGKQQQQQQQQQQQQQEGGLLQQLAWSDGPWVLPALRRLLQAPPPEREKVEKVINSLLPPSDIPLSRQEPPVVAAKLWLQARLFALHEKAPLQI
;
A
#
# COMPACT_ATOMS: atom_id res chain seq x y z
N MET A 1 -6.24 -22.48 -30.47
CA MET A 1 -5.97 -21.43 -29.47
C MET A 1 -6.03 -22.08 -28.09
N TRP A 2 -4.90 -22.24 -27.42
CA TRP A 2 -4.83 -22.89 -26.12
C TRP A 2 -4.84 -21.80 -25.05
N TRP A 3 -5.90 -21.72 -24.26
CA TRP A 3 -5.91 -20.91 -23.05
C TRP A 3 -4.92 -21.56 -22.08
N LYS A 4 -3.78 -20.91 -21.83
CA LYS A 4 -2.90 -21.32 -20.75
C LYS A 4 -3.69 -21.20 -19.45
N LYS A 5 -3.84 -22.31 -18.72
CA LYS A 5 -4.28 -22.29 -17.33
C LYS A 5 -3.27 -21.45 -16.57
N GLU A 6 -3.61 -20.20 -16.29
CA GLU A 6 -2.82 -19.37 -15.39
C GLU A 6 -2.83 -20.06 -14.02
N GLU A 7 -1.67 -20.55 -13.60
CA GLU A 7 -1.51 -21.04 -12.23
C GLU A 7 -1.91 -19.91 -11.27
N PRO A 8 -2.65 -20.21 -10.19
CA PRO A 8 -3.00 -19.18 -9.22
C PRO A 8 -1.71 -18.53 -8.72
N PRO A 9 -1.65 -17.19 -8.64
CA PRO A 9 -0.44 -16.49 -8.27
C PRO A 9 0.05 -17.06 -6.93
N LYS A 10 1.32 -17.49 -6.91
CA LYS A 10 1.98 -17.95 -5.67
C LYS A 10 1.78 -16.86 -4.62
N GLY A 11 0.91 -17.12 -3.64
CA GLY A 11 0.53 -16.10 -2.67
C GLY A 11 1.72 -15.64 -1.82
N PRO A 12 1.53 -14.69 -0.89
CA PRO A 12 2.62 -14.07 -0.13
C PRO A 12 3.67 -15.06 0.40
N HIS A 13 4.94 -14.74 0.15
CA HIS A 13 6.13 -15.50 0.57
C HIS A 13 6.45 -15.26 2.05
N LYS A 14 7.36 -16.09 2.62
CA LYS A 14 7.97 -15.82 3.94
C LYS A 14 8.61 -14.43 3.91
N GLY A 15 8.28 -13.57 4.88
CA GLY A 15 8.76 -12.17 4.95
C GLY A 15 7.80 -11.12 4.39
N ALA A 16 6.65 -11.50 3.83
CA ALA A 16 5.69 -10.53 3.28
C ALA A 16 5.14 -9.53 4.30
N GLY A 17 5.06 -9.89 5.59
CA GLY A 17 4.73 -8.96 6.67
C GLY A 17 5.83 -7.93 6.96
N GLN A 18 7.11 -8.34 6.93
CA GLN A 18 8.24 -7.41 7.07
C GLN A 18 8.31 -6.45 5.88
N GLN A 19 8.04 -6.94 4.67
CA GLN A 19 7.96 -6.11 3.48
C GLN A 19 6.80 -5.10 3.57
N LEU A 20 5.64 -5.50 4.10
CA LEU A 20 4.52 -4.57 4.35
C LEU A 20 4.94 -3.44 5.28
N LEU A 21 5.62 -3.75 6.39
CA LEU A 21 6.08 -2.75 7.35
C LEU A 21 7.12 -1.80 6.74
N ARG A 22 8.11 -2.33 6.02
CA ARG A 22 9.11 -1.52 5.31
C ARG A 22 8.48 -0.59 4.27
N GLU A 23 7.50 -1.10 3.50
CA GLU A 23 6.78 -0.27 2.53
C GLU A 23 5.92 0.80 3.22
N ALA A 24 5.30 0.47 4.37
CA ALA A 24 4.58 1.46 5.17
C ALA A 24 5.52 2.55 5.69
N GLU A 25 6.73 2.22 6.16
CA GLU A 25 7.74 3.19 6.57
C GLU A 25 8.12 4.15 5.43
N LEU A 26 8.33 3.64 4.21
CA LEU A 26 8.62 4.46 3.02
C LEU A 26 7.47 5.43 2.70
N VAL A 27 6.22 4.96 2.79
CA VAL A 27 5.03 5.79 2.56
C VAL A 27 4.88 6.84 3.66
N SER A 28 5.08 6.46 4.92
CA SER A 28 5.03 7.38 6.06
C SER A 28 6.07 8.49 5.93
N ALA A 29 7.33 8.13 5.66
CA ALA A 29 8.41 9.10 5.45
C ALA A 29 8.10 10.07 4.30
N TYR A 30 7.51 9.58 3.20
CA TYR A 30 7.10 10.44 2.09
C TYR A 30 5.98 11.41 2.48
N ILE A 31 4.95 10.94 3.20
CA ILE A 31 3.83 11.79 3.63
C ILE A 31 4.32 12.85 4.64
N GLU A 32 5.15 12.47 5.61
CA GLU A 32 5.70 13.37 6.62
C GLU A 32 6.63 14.43 6.00
N GLY A 33 7.50 14.03 5.07
CA GLY A 33 8.37 14.95 4.33
C GLY A 33 7.56 16.03 3.58
N LYS A 34 6.47 15.61 2.92
CA LYS A 34 5.53 16.54 2.26
C LYS A 34 4.83 17.50 3.22
N GLN A 35 4.50 17.06 4.44
CA GLN A 35 3.90 17.94 5.45
C GLN A 35 4.90 19.01 5.93
N GLN A 36 6.18 18.65 6.11
CA GLN A 36 7.22 19.59 6.54
C GLN A 36 7.60 20.60 5.43
N GLN A 37 7.54 20.18 4.17
CA GLN A 37 7.91 21.02 3.03
C GLN A 37 6.93 22.20 2.78
N GLN A 38 5.72 22.17 3.34
CA GLN A 38 4.84 23.35 3.36
C GLN A 38 5.37 24.47 4.27
N GLN A 39 6.35 24.22 5.16
CA GLN A 39 6.93 25.22 6.06
C GLN A 39 8.37 25.64 5.70
N GLN A 40 9.12 24.92 4.86
CA GLN A 40 10.48 25.32 4.43
C GLN A 40 10.70 25.17 2.93
N GLN A 41 11.09 26.27 2.26
CA GLN A 41 11.28 26.33 0.81
C GLN A 41 12.57 25.65 0.33
N GLN A 42 12.39 24.77 -0.67
CA GLN A 42 13.23 24.49 -1.85
C GLN A 42 14.45 23.53 -1.81
N GLN A 43 15.00 23.07 -0.69
CA GLN A 43 16.17 22.14 -0.76
C GLN A 43 15.89 20.63 -0.68
N GLN A 44 14.67 20.18 -0.31
CA GLN A 44 14.40 18.75 -0.10
C GLN A 44 13.72 18.01 -1.27
N GLN A 45 13.32 18.69 -2.35
CA GLN A 45 12.50 18.08 -3.42
C GLN A 45 13.19 16.94 -4.19
N GLN A 46 14.53 16.86 -4.21
CA GLN A 46 15.23 15.83 -5.01
C GLN A 46 15.32 14.46 -4.33
N GLN A 47 15.26 14.37 -2.99
CA GLN A 47 15.36 13.08 -2.29
C GLN A 47 14.00 12.39 -2.12
N GLU A 48 12.92 13.16 -1.94
CA GLU A 48 11.59 12.60 -1.65
C GLU A 48 10.92 11.99 -2.88
N GLY A 49 11.16 12.52 -4.08
CA GLY A 49 10.59 11.99 -5.33
C GLY A 49 10.96 10.54 -5.63
N GLY A 50 12.02 10.02 -5.00
CA GLY A 50 12.48 8.65 -5.12
C GLY A 50 11.93 7.67 -4.07
N LEU A 51 11.33 8.13 -2.97
CA LEU A 51 10.91 7.25 -1.86
C LEU A 51 9.82 6.26 -2.29
N LEU A 52 8.77 6.76 -2.95
CA LEU A 52 7.69 5.90 -3.44
C LEU A 52 8.14 5.00 -4.61
N GLN A 53 9.25 5.31 -5.29
CA GLN A 53 9.83 4.44 -6.31
C GLN A 53 10.52 3.20 -5.71
N GLN A 54 10.87 3.25 -4.42
CA GLN A 54 11.47 2.13 -3.70
C GLN A 54 10.44 1.08 -3.24
N LEU A 55 9.14 1.38 -3.40
CA LEU A 55 8.10 0.38 -3.18
C LEU A 55 8.27 -0.75 -4.19
N ALA A 56 8.05 -1.98 -3.75
CA ALA A 56 8.29 -3.16 -4.56
C ALA A 56 7.10 -3.41 -5.53
N TRP A 57 6.81 -2.43 -6.38
CA TRP A 57 5.68 -2.40 -7.33
C TRP A 57 5.61 -3.62 -8.25
N SER A 58 6.76 -4.23 -8.55
CA SER A 58 6.89 -5.43 -9.38
C SER A 58 6.95 -6.74 -8.59
N ASP A 59 7.21 -6.68 -7.28
CA ASP A 59 7.65 -7.82 -6.47
C ASP A 59 6.49 -8.54 -5.77
N GLY A 60 5.37 -8.63 -6.48
CA GLY A 60 4.11 -9.10 -5.92
C GLY A 60 3.07 -9.39 -7.00
N PRO A 61 3.24 -10.45 -7.82
CA PRO A 61 2.25 -10.83 -8.82
C PRO A 61 0.87 -11.13 -8.21
N TRP A 62 0.81 -11.34 -6.89
CA TRP A 62 -0.41 -11.56 -6.11
C TRP A 62 -1.06 -10.26 -5.60
N VAL A 63 -0.35 -9.12 -5.59
CA VAL A 63 -0.85 -7.85 -5.02
C VAL A 63 -1.97 -7.27 -5.89
N LEU A 64 -1.80 -7.17 -7.21
CA LEU A 64 -2.86 -6.65 -8.09
C LEU A 64 -4.12 -7.54 -8.11
N PRO A 65 -4.01 -8.89 -8.17
CA PRO A 65 -5.16 -9.76 -7.94
C PRO A 65 -5.82 -9.56 -6.58
N ALA A 66 -5.04 -9.38 -5.51
CA ALA A 66 -5.57 -9.10 -4.17
C ALA A 66 -6.29 -7.75 -4.11
N LEU A 67 -5.77 -6.71 -4.78
CA LEU A 67 -6.43 -5.41 -4.90
C LEU A 67 -7.80 -5.56 -5.56
N ARG A 68 -7.88 -6.31 -6.66
CA ARG A 68 -9.15 -6.57 -7.36
C ARG A 68 -10.16 -7.25 -6.44
N ARG A 69 -9.72 -8.24 -5.64
CA ARG A 69 -10.59 -8.93 -4.68
C ARG A 69 -10.99 -8.03 -3.51
N LEU A 70 -10.07 -7.23 -2.98
CA LEU A 70 -10.37 -6.23 -1.93
C LEU A 70 -11.45 -5.25 -2.39
N LEU A 71 -11.40 -4.77 -3.64
CA LEU A 71 -12.44 -3.88 -4.19
C LEU A 71 -13.82 -4.54 -4.29
N GLN A 72 -13.87 -5.86 -4.38
CA GLN A 72 -15.08 -6.68 -4.42
C GLN A 72 -15.49 -7.21 -3.03
N ALA A 73 -14.64 -7.05 -2.02
CA ALA A 73 -14.87 -7.55 -0.68
C ALA A 73 -16.01 -6.77 0.03
N PRO A 74 -16.74 -7.41 0.95
CA PRO A 74 -17.82 -6.75 1.68
C PRO A 74 -17.28 -5.59 2.53
N PRO A 75 -18.11 -4.56 2.82
CA PRO A 75 -17.68 -3.38 3.58
C PRO A 75 -16.92 -3.68 4.88
N PRO A 76 -17.35 -4.62 5.75
CA PRO A 76 -16.64 -4.91 7.00
C PRO A 76 -15.21 -5.41 6.81
N GLU A 77 -14.94 -6.10 5.70
CA GLU A 77 -13.60 -6.61 5.41
C GLU A 77 -12.69 -5.50 4.88
N ARG A 78 -13.23 -4.63 4.01
CA ARG A 78 -12.54 -3.44 3.52
C ARG A 78 -12.20 -2.49 4.67
N GLU A 79 -13.14 -2.24 5.56
CA GLU A 79 -12.96 -1.39 6.75
C GLU A 79 -11.88 -1.92 7.69
N LYS A 80 -11.78 -3.25 7.88
CA LYS A 80 -10.70 -3.86 8.67
C LYS A 80 -9.33 -3.59 8.07
N VAL A 81 -9.18 -3.82 6.76
CA VAL A 81 -7.92 -3.56 6.05
C VAL A 81 -7.57 -2.08 6.10
N GLU A 82 -8.54 -1.21 5.83
CA GLU A 82 -8.37 0.24 5.89
C GLU A 82 -7.95 0.71 7.28
N LYS A 83 -8.61 0.22 8.35
CA LYS A 83 -8.27 0.54 9.74
C LYS A 83 -6.83 0.20 10.07
N VAL A 84 -6.33 -0.96 9.66
CA VAL A 84 -4.94 -1.34 9.90
C VAL A 84 -3.98 -0.47 9.10
N ILE A 85 -4.23 -0.22 7.81
CA ILE A 85 -3.36 0.66 7.02
C ILE A 85 -3.33 2.08 7.60
N ASN A 86 -4.47 2.61 8.03
CA ASN A 86 -4.55 3.92 8.67
C ASN A 86 -3.84 3.96 10.04
N SER A 87 -3.64 2.81 10.70
CA SER A 87 -2.82 2.72 11.93
C SER A 87 -1.32 2.64 11.66
N LEU A 88 -0.92 2.26 10.45
CA LEU A 88 0.50 2.17 10.04
C LEU A 88 1.02 3.45 9.40
N LEU A 89 0.13 4.32 8.91
CA LEU A 89 0.47 5.54 8.21
C LEU A 89 0.16 6.77 9.08
N PRO A 90 0.90 7.88 8.90
CA PRO A 90 0.59 9.13 9.58
C PRO A 90 -0.84 9.59 9.24
N PRO A 91 -1.55 10.21 10.21
CA PRO A 91 -2.88 10.72 9.97
C PRO A 91 -2.84 11.75 8.83
N SER A 92 -3.82 11.64 7.94
CA SER A 92 -3.95 12.53 6.79
C SER A 92 -5.34 13.11 6.80
N ASP A 93 -5.45 14.37 7.22
CA ASP A 93 -6.68 15.16 7.15
C ASP A 93 -6.96 15.66 5.71
N ILE A 94 -6.09 15.30 4.75
CA ILE A 94 -6.23 15.66 3.35
C ILE A 94 -7.29 14.74 2.73
N PRO A 95 -8.42 15.28 2.23
CA PRO A 95 -9.41 14.49 1.52
C PRO A 95 -8.78 13.73 0.35
N LEU A 96 -9.24 12.51 0.06
CA LEU A 96 -8.69 11.67 -1.02
C LEU A 96 -8.58 12.43 -2.36
N SER A 97 -9.56 13.30 -2.66
CA SER A 97 -9.60 14.14 -3.87
C SER A 97 -8.47 15.18 -3.97
N ARG A 98 -7.79 15.44 -2.85
CA ARG A 98 -6.68 16.39 -2.73
C ARG A 98 -5.35 15.69 -2.42
N GLN A 99 -5.35 14.37 -2.26
CA GLN A 99 -4.11 13.61 -2.08
C GLN A 99 -3.39 13.44 -3.43
N GLU A 100 -2.06 13.50 -3.41
CA GLU A 100 -1.27 13.30 -4.62
C GLU A 100 -1.49 11.87 -5.15
N PRO A 101 -1.66 11.67 -6.48
CA PRO A 101 -1.88 10.35 -7.06
C PRO A 101 -0.88 9.26 -6.62
N PRO A 102 0.43 9.55 -6.47
CA PRO A 102 1.40 8.58 -5.95
C PRO A 102 1.10 8.10 -4.52
N VAL A 103 0.61 8.98 -3.64
CA VAL A 103 0.24 8.63 -2.26
C VAL A 103 -0.99 7.72 -2.26
N VAL A 104 -1.99 8.04 -3.08
CA VAL A 104 -3.19 7.21 -3.21
C VAL A 104 -2.83 5.83 -3.75
N ALA A 105 -1.98 5.77 -4.78
CA ALA A 105 -1.49 4.50 -5.33
C ALA A 105 -0.73 3.68 -4.29
N ALA A 106 0.14 4.31 -3.50
CA ALA A 106 0.91 3.62 -2.46
C ALA A 106 0.02 3.09 -1.31
N LYS A 107 -1.02 3.85 -0.92
CA LYS A 107 -2.02 3.38 0.05
C LYS A 107 -2.78 2.17 -0.46
N LEU A 108 -3.27 2.21 -1.70
CA LEU A 108 -3.96 1.09 -2.34
C LEU A 108 -3.05 -0.14 -2.46
N TRP A 109 -1.77 0.08 -2.75
CA TRP A 109 -0.77 -0.98 -2.80
C TRP A 109 -0.59 -1.67 -1.44
N LEU A 110 -0.43 -0.90 -0.36
CA LEU A 110 -0.32 -1.42 1.00
C LEU A 110 -1.60 -2.16 1.43
N GLN A 111 -2.78 -1.60 1.13
CA GLN A 111 -4.06 -2.24 1.41
C GLN A 111 -4.18 -3.59 0.70
N ALA A 112 -3.82 -3.67 -0.58
CA ALA A 112 -3.84 -4.91 -1.34
C ALA A 112 -2.83 -5.94 -0.79
N ARG A 113 -1.64 -5.47 -0.40
CA ARG A 113 -0.60 -6.32 0.18
C ARG A 113 -1.06 -6.91 1.51
N LEU A 114 -1.63 -6.07 2.38
CA LEU A 114 -2.23 -6.51 3.64
C LEU A 114 -3.41 -7.45 3.42
N PHE A 115 -4.27 -7.17 2.45
CA PHE A 115 -5.42 -8.02 2.14
C PHE A 115 -5.00 -9.42 1.72
N ALA A 116 -3.98 -9.57 0.87
CA ALA A 116 -3.51 -10.91 0.51
C ALA A 116 -2.88 -11.68 1.69
N LEU A 117 -2.35 -10.95 2.70
CA LEU A 117 -1.93 -11.55 3.96
C LEU A 117 -3.15 -11.97 4.80
N HIS A 118 -4.15 -11.10 4.90
CA HIS A 118 -5.42 -11.33 5.58
C HIS A 118 -6.12 -12.60 5.06
N GLU A 119 -6.17 -12.78 3.74
CA GLU A 119 -6.77 -13.96 3.09
C GLU A 119 -6.08 -15.28 3.50
N LYS A 120 -4.79 -15.24 3.87
CA LYS A 120 -4.06 -16.41 4.35
C LYS A 120 -4.05 -16.54 5.88
N ALA A 121 -4.03 -15.42 6.57
CA ALA A 121 -3.92 -15.30 8.01
C ALA A 121 -4.84 -14.15 8.46
N PRO A 122 -6.09 -14.47 8.87
CA PRO A 122 -7.07 -13.46 9.21
C PRO A 122 -6.56 -12.52 10.30
N LEU A 123 -6.80 -11.23 10.09
CA LEU A 123 -6.44 -10.17 11.02
C LEU A 123 -7.39 -10.25 12.22
N GLN A 124 -6.81 -10.22 13.43
CA GLN A 124 -7.54 -10.15 14.69
C GLN A 124 -7.46 -8.71 15.19
N ILE A 125 -8.48 -7.90 14.91
CA ILE A 125 -8.54 -6.45 15.18
C ILE A 125 -9.89 -6.13 15.83
#